data_AF-A0A7S0FSH2-F1
#
_entry.id   AF-A0A7S0FSH2-F1
#
_cell.length_a   1.000
_cell.length_b   1.000
_cell.length_c   1.000
_cell.angle_alpha   90.00
_cell.angle_beta   90.00
_cell.angle_gamma   90.00
#
_symmetry.space_group_name_H-M   'P 1'
#
loop_
_entity.id
_entity.type
_entity.pdbx_description
1 polymer ?
#
loop_
_entity_poly.entity_id
_entity_poly.type
_entity_poly.pdbx_seq_one_letter_code
_entity_poly.pdbx_strand_id
1 'polypeptide(L)'
;FATICAMACCEDICRKFPQNYIFLFTFTAFEGVVVGFASAMYTWQSVVLAAGLTFAIFGGMTLYAWNTTTDFTGLGPYLFGALLAMCVFGSALTILSLCGIRIQWMLMLYDLLGVLLFTFYIIF
;
A
#
# COMPACT_ATOMS: atom_id res chain seq x y z
N PHE A 1 -14.47 4.70 2.92
CA PHE A 1 -14.61 5.59 4.10
C PHE A 1 -15.55 5.01 5.16
N ALA A 2 -16.78 4.62 4.80
CA ALA A 2 -17.70 4.01 5.77
C ALA A 2 -17.15 2.72 6.42
N THR A 3 -16.51 1.84 5.64
CA THR A 3 -15.92 0.58 6.14
C THR A 3 -14.75 0.81 7.10
N ILE A 4 -13.83 1.72 6.78
CA ILE A 4 -12.71 2.10 7.65
C ILE A 4 -13.17 2.79 8.94
N CYS A 5 -14.17 3.67 8.87
CA CYS A 5 -14.78 4.26 10.07
C CYS A 5 -15.45 3.20 10.95
N ALA A 6 -16.16 2.24 10.36
CA ALA A 6 -16.78 1.14 11.10
C ALA A 6 -15.73 0.26 11.80
N MET A 7 -14.60 -0.03 11.15
CA MET A 7 -13.51 -0.80 11.76
C MET A 7 -12.80 -0.04 12.89
N ALA A 8 -12.63 1.29 12.75
CA ALA A 8 -12.01 2.13 13.77
C ALA A 8 -12.92 2.35 15.00
N CYS A 9 -14.23 2.53 14.80
CA CYS A 9 -15.19 2.76 15.88
C CYS A 9 -15.64 1.47 16.59
N CYS A 10 -15.48 0.30 15.96
CA CYS A 10 -15.95 -0.98 16.49
C CYS A 10 -14.82 -2.03 16.49
N GLU A 11 -13.64 -1.68 16.99
CA GLU A 11 -12.46 -2.55 17.03
C GLU A 11 -12.72 -3.87 17.77
N ASP A 12 -13.53 -3.83 18.85
CA ASP A 12 -13.96 -5.00 19.63
C ASP A 12 -14.79 -6.02 18.84
N ILE A 13 -15.58 -5.56 17.87
CA ILE A 13 -16.41 -6.42 17.02
C ILE A 13 -15.59 -6.93 15.83
N CYS A 14 -14.70 -6.09 15.30
CA CYS A 14 -13.77 -6.49 14.24
C CYS A 14 -12.73 -7.50 14.69
N ARG A 15 -12.39 -7.56 15.98
CA ARG A 15 -11.43 -8.56 16.51
C ARG A 15 -12.05 -9.91 16.89
N LYS A 16 -13.39 -10.01 16.94
CA LYS A 16 -14.08 -11.25 17.33
C LYS A 16 -14.40 -12.14 16.13
N PHE A 17 -14.12 -13.43 16.28
CA PHE A 17 -14.58 -14.45 15.34
C PHE A 17 -16.09 -14.68 15.51
N PRO A 18 -16.90 -14.78 14.44
CA PRO A 18 -16.54 -14.82 13.01
C PRO A 18 -16.60 -13.46 12.28
N GLN A 19 -17.02 -12.39 12.96
CA GLN A 19 -17.30 -11.10 12.32
C GLN A 19 -16.08 -10.46 11.65
N ASN A 20 -14.87 -10.69 12.16
CA ASN A 20 -13.61 -10.22 11.54
C ASN A 20 -13.51 -10.55 10.05
N TYR A 21 -13.80 -11.80 9.65
CA TYR A 21 -13.69 -12.24 8.26
C TYR A 21 -14.69 -11.54 7.35
N ILE A 22 -15.89 -11.24 7.84
CA ILE A 22 -16.93 -10.55 7.06
C ILE A 22 -16.51 -9.10 6.82
N PHE A 23 -16.01 -8.42 7.85
CA PHE A 23 -15.51 -7.05 7.73
C PHE A 23 -14.29 -6.97 6.82
N LEU A 24 -13.34 -7.89 6.99
CA LEU A 24 -12.15 -7.97 6.13
C LEU A 24 -12.53 -8.22 4.68
N PHE A 25 -13.38 -9.22 4.39
CA PHE A 25 -13.84 -9.50 3.03
C PHE A 25 -14.54 -8.30 2.40
N THR A 26 -15.41 -7.63 3.16
CA THR A 26 -16.11 -6.43 2.70
C THR A 26 -15.12 -5.32 2.37
N PHE A 27 -14.17 -5.05 3.26
CA PHE A 27 -13.12 -4.05 3.03
C PHE A 27 -12.29 -4.38 1.77
N THR A 28 -11.80 -5.61 1.65
CA THR A 28 -11.02 -6.08 0.50
C THR A 28 -11.84 -6.00 -0.80
N ALA A 29 -13.13 -6.30 -0.78
CA ALA A 29 -13.99 -6.17 -1.95
C ALA A 29 -14.10 -4.71 -2.42
N PHE A 30 -14.31 -3.76 -1.50
CA PHE A 30 -14.34 -2.33 -1.83
C PHE A 30 -12.97 -1.83 -2.33
N GLU A 31 -11.89 -2.27 -1.70
CA GLU A 31 -10.53 -1.96 -2.16
C GLU A 31 -10.27 -2.49 -3.57
N GLY A 32 -10.67 -3.73 -3.86
CA GLY A 32 -10.57 -4.33 -5.18
C GLY A 32 -11.34 -3.55 -6.25
N VAL A 33 -12.51 -3.00 -5.93
CA VAL A 33 -13.25 -2.12 -6.84
C VAL A 33 -12.47 -0.83 -7.13
N VAL A 34 -11.88 -0.19 -6.12
CA VAL A 34 -11.07 1.03 -6.29
C VAL A 34 -9.83 0.75 -7.14
N VAL A 35 -9.12 -0.35 -6.87
CA VAL A 35 -7.96 -0.77 -7.67
C VAL A 35 -8.38 -1.13 -9.10
N GLY A 36 -9.55 -1.74 -9.28
CA GLY A 36 -10.14 -2.01 -10.58
C GLY A 36 -10.32 -0.74 -11.41
N PHE A 37 -10.94 0.29 -10.84
CA PHE A 37 -11.08 1.60 -11.51
C PHE A 37 -9.73 2.26 -11.79
N ALA A 38 -8.77 2.18 -10.86
CA ALA A 38 -7.43 2.74 -11.08
C ALA A 38 -6.71 2.03 -12.24
N SER A 39 -6.75 0.70 -12.29
CA SER A 39 -6.11 -0.10 -13.34
C SER A 39 -6.74 0.13 -14.73
N ALA A 40 -8.03 0.48 -14.80
CA ALA A 40 -8.71 0.82 -16.04
C ALA A 40 -8.16 2.11 -16.70
N MET A 41 -7.42 2.94 -15.97
CA MET A 41 -6.73 4.12 -16.52
C MET A 41 -5.37 3.78 -17.16
N TYR A 42 -4.90 2.54 -17.02
CA TYR A 42 -3.62 2.06 -17.56
C TYR A 42 -3.82 0.93 -18.59
N THR A 43 -2.79 0.63 -19.36
CA THR A 43 -2.84 -0.47 -20.34
C THR A 43 -2.78 -1.83 -19.63
N TRP A 44 -3.46 -2.84 -20.19
CA TRP A 44 -3.46 -4.20 -19.62
C TRP A 44 -2.05 -4.78 -19.48
N GLN A 45 -1.14 -4.45 -20.40
CA GLN A 45 0.27 -4.88 -20.37
C GLN A 45 0.99 -4.32 -19.13
N SER A 46 0.83 -3.02 -18.85
CA SER A 46 1.43 -2.37 -17.69
C SER A 46 0.85 -2.90 -16.38
N VAL A 47 -0.46 -3.16 -16.33
CA VAL A 47 -1.13 -3.69 -15.13
C VAL A 47 -0.66 -5.11 -14.81
N VAL A 48 -0.57 -5.99 -15.81
CA VAL A 48 -0.08 -7.37 -15.61
C VAL A 48 1.39 -7.38 -15.19
N LEU A 49 2.22 -6.50 -15.75
CA LEU A 49 3.61 -6.36 -15.34
C LEU A 49 3.72 -5.91 -13.87
N ALA A 50 2.95 -4.89 -13.47
CA ALA A 50 2.93 -4.40 -12.10
C ALA A 50 2.44 -5.46 -11.10
N ALA A 51 1.40 -6.22 -11.46
CA ALA A 51 0.92 -7.35 -10.67
C ALA A 51 1.97 -8.46 -10.52
N GLY A 52 2.69 -8.77 -11.61
CA GLY A 52 3.79 -9.75 -11.58
C GLY A 52 4.94 -9.32 -10.67
N LEU A 53 5.34 -8.04 -10.74
CA LEU A 53 6.41 -7.49 -9.90
C LEU A 53 6.02 -7.48 -8.41
N THR A 54 4.81 -7.04 -8.09
CA THR A 54 4.31 -7.03 -6.69
C THR A 54 4.21 -8.45 -6.13
N PHE A 55 3.71 -9.41 -6.91
CA PHE A 55 3.68 -10.82 -6.51
C PHE A 55 5.08 -11.39 -6.28
N ALA A 56 6.04 -11.09 -7.16
CA ALA A 56 7.43 -11.55 -7.03
C ALA A 56 8.11 -10.95 -5.79
N ILE A 57 7.94 -9.65 -5.54
CA ILE A 57 8.49 -8.98 -4.35
C ILE A 57 7.85 -9.58 -3.09
N PHE A 58 6.52 -9.59 -3.00
CA PHE A 58 5.82 -10.12 -1.82
C PHE A 58 6.16 -11.58 -1.54
N GLY A 59 6.20 -12.42 -2.58
CA GLY A 59 6.60 -13.81 -2.47
C GLY A 59 8.06 -13.97 -2.02
N GLY A 60 8.98 -13.19 -2.59
CA GLY A 60 10.39 -13.17 -2.17
C GLY A 60 10.56 -12.73 -0.72
N MET A 61 9.85 -11.70 -0.28
CA MET A 61 9.87 -11.24 1.11
C MET A 61 9.23 -12.24 2.07
N THR A 62 8.16 -12.93 1.66
CA THR A 62 7.53 -13.99 2.46
C THR A 62 8.48 -15.17 2.67
N LEU A 63 9.17 -15.60 1.61
CA LEU A 63 10.22 -16.64 1.71
C LEU A 63 11.38 -16.18 2.59
N TYR A 64 11.79 -14.92 2.48
CA TYR A 64 12.83 -14.35 3.33
C TYR A 64 12.41 -14.35 4.81
N ALA A 65 11.18 -13.92 5.11
CA ALA A 65 10.61 -13.89 6.47
C ALA A 65 10.53 -15.29 7.11
N TRP A 66 10.33 -16.35 6.33
CA TRP A 66 10.33 -17.73 6.85
C TRP A 66 11.73 -18.27 7.18
N ASN A 67 12.77 -17.81 6.48
CA ASN A 67 14.13 -18.32 6.65
C ASN A 67 14.96 -17.49 7.64
N THR A 68 14.56 -16.25 7.94
CA THR A 68 15.34 -15.30 8.73
C THR A 68 14.79 -15.11 10.14
N THR A 69 15.67 -14.97 11.13
CA THR A 69 15.34 -14.62 12.51
C THR A 69 15.78 -13.18 12.83
N THR A 70 15.84 -12.32 11.82
CA THR A 70 16.24 -10.92 11.98
C THR A 70 15.04 -10.08 12.39
N ASP A 71 15.04 -9.60 13.63
CA ASP A 71 13.98 -8.74 14.16
C ASP A 71 14.16 -7.28 13.70
N PHE A 72 13.27 -6.79 12.82
CA PHE A 72 13.26 -5.39 12.35
C PHE A 72 12.39 -4.45 13.23
N THR A 73 11.94 -4.92 14.39
CA THR A 73 10.96 -4.25 15.28
C THR A 73 11.39 -2.84 15.74
N GLY A 74 12.70 -2.54 15.72
CA GLY A 74 13.23 -1.21 16.08
C GLY A 74 13.08 -0.12 15.01
N LEU A 75 12.69 -0.47 13.78
CA LEU A 75 12.60 0.49 12.66
C LEU A 75 11.22 1.17 12.53
N GLY A 76 10.24 0.80 13.35
CA GLY A 76 8.87 1.33 13.32
C GLY A 76 8.74 2.86 13.21
N PRO A 77 9.41 3.68 14.05
CA PRO A 77 9.30 5.13 13.95
C PRO A 77 9.92 5.69 12.65
N TYR A 78 10.96 5.04 12.10
CA TYR A 78 11.57 5.43 10.83
C TYR A 78 10.63 5.12 9.65
N LEU A 79 9.99 3.94 9.67
CA LEU A 79 8.97 3.53 8.69
C LEU A 79 7.74 4.46 8.74
N PHE A 80 7.30 4.86 9.93
CA PHE A 80 6.21 5.83 10.08
C PHE A 80 6.59 7.22 9.57
N GLY A 81 7.79 7.70 9.91
CA GLY A 81 8.30 8.98 9.41
C GLY A 81 8.44 9.00 7.88
N ALA A 82 8.95 7.91 7.30
CA ALA A 82 9.08 7.76 5.85
C ALA A 82 7.71 7.70 5.15
N LEU A 83 6.73 7.00 5.74
CA LEU A 83 5.35 6.96 5.24
C LEU A 83 4.73 8.36 5.23
N LEU A 84 4.88 9.11 6.32
CA LEU A 84 4.37 10.47 6.44
C LEU A 84 5.02 11.41 5.42
N ALA A 85 6.34 11.32 5.24
CA ALA A 85 7.06 12.07 4.22
C ALA A 85 6.55 11.74 2.80
N MET A 86 6.28 10.47 2.51
CA MET A 86 5.72 10.04 1.23
C MET A 86 4.29 10.54 1.01
N CYS A 87 3.45 10.60 2.05
CA CYS A 87 2.11 11.19 1.97
C CYS A 87 2.16 12.70 1.70
N VAL A 88 3.00 13.44 2.43
CA VAL A 88 3.15 14.89 2.24
C VAL A 88 3.71 15.19 0.85
N PHE A 89 4.75 14.47 0.43
CA PHE A 89 5.34 14.65 -0.90
C PHE A 89 4.35 14.28 -2.01
N GLY A 90 3.64 13.16 -1.90
CA GLY A 90 2.58 12.78 -2.84
C GLY A 90 1.47 13.84 -2.95
N SER A 91 1.03 14.41 -1.83
CA SER A 91 0.06 15.51 -1.84
C SER A 91 0.60 16.76 -2.56
N ALA A 92 1.86 17.13 -2.33
CA ALA A 92 2.51 18.23 -3.04
C ALA A 92 2.60 17.96 -4.55
N LEU A 93 2.91 16.73 -4.97
CA LEU A 93 2.92 16.33 -6.38
C LEU A 93 1.55 16.48 -7.04
N THR A 94 0.47 16.08 -6.35
CA THR A 94 -0.89 16.24 -6.88
C THR A 94 -1.27 17.70 -7.05
N ILE A 95 -0.96 18.56 -6.08
CA ILE A 95 -1.20 20.01 -6.15
C ILE A 95 -0.40 20.63 -7.29
N LEU A 96 0.86 20.24 -7.45
CA LEU A 96 1.72 20.73 -8.54
C LEU A 96 1.18 20.31 -9.92
N SER A 97 0.70 19.08 -10.04
CA SER A 97 0.07 18.59 -11.26
C SER A 97 -1.23 19.34 -11.59
N LEU A 98 -2.00 19.77 -10.58
CA LEU A 98 -3.18 20.63 -10.76
C LEU A 98 -2.81 22.05 -11.21
N CYS A 99 -1.63 22.55 -10.81
CA CYS A 99 -1.06 23.82 -11.25
C CYS A 99 -0.46 23.77 -12.67
N GLY A 100 -0.53 22.62 -13.36
CA GLY A 100 -0.10 22.44 -14.74
C GLY A 100 1.40 22.08 -14.92
N ILE A 101 2.14 21.85 -13.83
CA ILE A 101 3.55 21.46 -13.89
C ILE A 101 3.65 19.95 -13.64
N ARG A 102 3.90 19.16 -14.70
CA ARG A 102 4.07 17.70 -14.58
C ARG A 102 5.50 17.27 -14.89
N ILE A 103 6.24 16.88 -13.85
CA ILE A 103 7.61 16.39 -13.97
C ILE A 103 7.61 14.86 -13.90
N GLN A 104 7.77 14.19 -15.05
CA GLN A 104 7.67 12.73 -15.15
C GLN A 104 8.76 11.99 -14.35
N TRP A 105 9.99 12.50 -14.33
CA TRP A 105 11.10 11.90 -13.59
C TRP A 105 10.83 11.83 -12.08
N MET A 106 10.13 12.83 -11.54
CA MET A 106 9.82 12.90 -10.11
C MET A 106 8.75 11.88 -9.72
N LEU A 107 7.79 11.60 -10.61
CA LEU A 107 6.79 10.52 -10.42
C LEU A 107 7.46 9.14 -10.42
N MET A 108 8.37 8.88 -11.36
CA MET A 108 9.11 7.60 -11.40
C MET A 108 9.92 7.37 -10.12
N LEU A 109 10.59 8.41 -9.62
CA LEU A 109 11.34 8.34 -8.36
C LEU A 109 10.41 8.10 -7.16
N TYR A 110 9.24 8.75 -7.16
CA TYR A 110 8.22 8.56 -6.13
C TYR A 110 7.70 7.12 -6.10
N ASP A 111 7.37 6.55 -7.26
CA ASP A 111 6.91 5.17 -7.38
C ASP A 111 7.97 4.18 -6.88
N LEU A 112 9.24 4.38 -7.25
CA LEU A 112 10.36 3.54 -6.80
C LEU A 112 10.55 3.60 -5.28
N LEU A 113 10.55 4.81 -4.70
CA LEU A 113 10.66 5.00 -3.24
C LEU A 113 9.48 4.38 -2.50
N GLY A 114 8.27 4.49 -3.06
CA GLY A 114 7.07 3.86 -2.53
C GLY A 114 7.17 2.34 -2.50
N VAL A 115 7.55 1.71 -3.61
CA VAL A 115 7.74 0.25 -3.68
C VAL A 115 8.77 -0.22 -2.65
N LEU A 116 9.89 0.49 -2.53
CA LEU A 116 10.95 0.16 -1.56
C LEU A 116 10.46 0.29 -0.12
N LEU A 117 9.71 1.35 0.20
CA LEU A 117 9.13 1.56 1.53
C LEU A 117 8.13 0.47 1.91
N PHE A 118 7.19 0.15 1.00
CA PHE A 118 6.21 -0.91 1.25
C PHE A 118 6.85 -2.30 1.32
N THR A 119 7.96 -2.52 0.60
CA THR A 119 8.75 -3.75 0.74
C THR A 119 9.29 -3.94 2.15
N PHE A 120 9.77 -2.86 2.80
CA PHE A 120 10.19 -2.93 4.20
C PHE A 120 9.01 -3.15 5.17
N TYR A 121 7.85 -2.57 4.89
CA TYR A 121 6.62 -2.82 5.66
C TYR A 121 6.14 -4.27 5.61
N ILE A 122 6.49 -5.05 4.57
CA ILE A 122 6.12 -6.47 4.49
C ILE A 122 6.92 -7.32 5.50
N ILE A 123 8.16 -6.94 5.83
CA ILE A 123 9.01 -7.69 6.77
C ILE A 123 8.83 -7.23 8.21
N PHE A 124 8.53 -5.93 8.41
CA PHE A 124 8.37 -5.32 9.72
C PHE A 124 7.13 -5.86 10.45
#